data_AF-A0A8H3BIR3-F1
#
_entry.id   AF-A0A8H3BIR3-F1
#
_cell.length_a   1.000
_cell.length_b   1.000
_cell.length_c   1.000
_cell.angle_alpha   90.00
_cell.angle_beta   90.00
_cell.angle_gamma   90.00
#
_symmetry.space_group_name_H-M   'P 1'
#
loop_
_entity.id
_entity.type
_entity.pdbx_description
1 polymer ?
#
loop_
_entity_poly.entity_id
_entity_poly.type
_entity_poly.pdbx_seq_one_letter_code
_entity_poly.pdbx_strand_id
1 'polypeptide(L)'
;MPRLPTLLLTLTGISAGLAPVLSLDSGFYRICHKPLNGEALYLTSLYGDYEEIQMLPLRSADVTLEQQLWYMNLVDVNAVTLKNVKYNCEVVRGSNAFQNLVPLCLNGHSSTFNLTLIQEKPSVYHIDWTGEEPRRMHYDELTSPNVTFTYGEDPTPFIPYTKFIFERVTEEA
;
A
#
# COMPACT_ATOMS: atom_id res chain seq x y z
N MET A 1 67.94 3.46 -10.34
CA MET A 1 66.81 2.56 -10.71
C MET A 1 65.97 2.30 -9.45
N PRO A 2 64.66 2.08 -9.61
CA PRO A 2 63.53 2.68 -8.87
C PRO A 2 63.14 1.86 -7.60
N ARG A 3 62.16 2.16 -6.71
CA ARG A 3 60.83 2.80 -6.78
C ARG A 3 60.40 3.40 -5.44
N LEU A 4 59.50 4.37 -5.60
CA LEU A 4 58.58 5.04 -4.68
C LEU A 4 57.66 4.09 -3.85
N PRO A 5 56.85 4.66 -2.92
CA PRO A 5 56.31 4.08 -1.70
C PRO A 5 54.84 3.62 -1.85
N THR A 6 54.12 3.58 -0.72
CA THR A 6 52.65 3.63 -0.55
C THR A 6 51.91 2.31 -0.70
N LEU A 7 51.39 1.79 0.43
CA LEU A 7 50.21 0.93 0.58
C LEU A 7 50.14 0.60 2.09
N LEU A 8 49.06 0.79 2.86
CA LEU A 8 47.65 0.73 2.53
C LEU A 8 46.86 1.89 3.17
N LEU A 9 46.03 2.50 2.33
CA LEU A 9 44.77 3.12 2.69
C LEU A 9 43.88 2.06 3.39
N THR A 10 43.49 2.26 4.65
CA THR A 10 42.28 1.63 5.18
C THR A 10 41.18 2.67 5.23
N LEU A 11 40.53 2.85 4.07
CA LEU A 11 39.16 3.33 3.99
C LEU A 11 38.30 2.30 4.72
N THR A 12 37.94 2.55 5.97
CA THR A 12 36.76 1.94 6.55
C THR A 12 35.58 2.55 5.81
N GLY A 13 35.15 1.87 4.74
CA GLY A 13 33.88 2.09 4.10
C GLY A 13 32.80 1.86 5.13
N ILE A 14 32.25 2.97 5.65
CA ILE A 14 30.97 2.96 6.33
C ILE A 14 29.97 2.62 5.24
N SER A 15 29.77 1.32 5.03
CA SER A 15 28.59 0.80 4.34
C SER A 15 27.42 1.00 5.29
N ALA A 16 27.01 2.26 5.48
CA ALA A 16 25.65 2.55 5.89
C ALA A 16 24.78 2.04 4.74
N GLY A 17 24.35 0.78 4.86
CA GLY A 17 23.22 0.29 4.08
C GLY A 17 22.06 1.20 4.46
N LEU A 18 21.82 2.21 3.63
CA LEU A 18 20.61 3.00 3.67
C LEU A 18 19.50 2.01 3.34
N ALA A 19 18.94 1.38 4.39
CA ALA A 19 17.63 0.79 4.26
C ALA A 19 16.73 1.90 3.70
N PRO A 20 15.99 1.66 2.62
CA PRO A 20 15.12 2.68 2.06
C PRO A 20 14.13 3.07 3.16
N VAL A 21 14.32 4.27 3.73
CA VAL A 21 13.37 4.88 4.63
C VAL A 21 12.10 5.07 3.82
N LEU A 22 10.94 4.69 4.38
CA LEU A 22 9.68 4.96 3.71
C LEU A 22 9.59 6.45 3.39
N SER A 23 9.28 6.79 2.14
CA SER A 23 9.11 8.19 1.74
C SER A 23 7.74 8.75 2.12
N LEU A 24 6.91 7.96 2.81
CA LEU A 24 5.57 8.35 3.25
C LEU A 24 5.56 8.70 4.73
N ASP A 25 4.79 9.72 5.08
CA ASP A 25 4.48 10.21 6.42
C ASP A 25 2.96 10.11 6.69
N SER A 26 2.53 10.28 7.95
CA SER A 26 1.09 10.33 8.24
C SER A 26 0.42 11.49 7.47
N GLY A 27 -0.77 11.27 6.93
CA GLY A 27 -1.48 12.29 6.16
C GLY A 27 -2.63 11.75 5.32
N PHE A 28 -3.18 12.61 4.46
CA PHE A 28 -4.24 12.26 3.55
C PHE A 28 -3.68 11.79 2.20
N TYR A 29 -4.17 10.63 1.76
CA TYR A 29 -3.73 9.99 0.54
C TYR A 29 -4.91 9.45 -0.26
N ARG A 30 -4.73 9.43 -1.57
CA ARG A 30 -5.43 8.51 -2.46
C ARG A 30 -4.50 7.34 -2.76
N ILE A 31 -5.02 6.12 -2.63
CA ILE A 31 -4.23 4.90 -2.82
C ILE A 31 -4.68 4.30 -4.14
N CYS A 32 -3.80 4.23 -5.14
CA CYS A 32 -4.18 3.83 -6.49
C CYS A 32 -3.40 2.61 -7.00
N HIS A 33 -4.05 1.85 -7.87
CA HIS A 33 -3.48 0.79 -8.67
C HIS A 33 -3.58 1.18 -10.14
N LYS A 34 -2.48 0.99 -10.90
CA LYS A 34 -2.44 1.25 -12.34
C LYS A 34 -2.29 -0.07 -13.09
N PRO A 35 -3.38 -0.63 -13.67
CA PRO A 35 -3.27 -1.79 -14.54
C PRO A 35 -2.48 -1.42 -15.81
N LEU A 36 -1.84 -2.41 -16.43
CA LEU A 36 -0.89 -2.20 -17.54
C LEU A 36 -1.49 -1.40 -18.73
N ASN A 37 -2.81 -1.50 -18.95
CA ASN A 37 -3.50 -0.91 -20.10
C ASN A 37 -4.78 -0.14 -19.71
N GLY A 38 -4.92 0.29 -18.45
CA GLY A 38 -6.16 0.90 -17.96
C GLY A 38 -5.98 2.22 -17.22
N GLU A 39 -7.11 2.83 -16.87
CA GLU A 39 -7.15 4.00 -16.00
C GLU A 39 -6.66 3.64 -14.58
N ALA A 40 -6.13 4.63 -13.86
CA ALA A 40 -5.83 4.45 -12.44
C ALA A 40 -7.12 4.21 -11.65
N LEU A 41 -7.13 3.14 -10.86
CA LEU A 41 -8.22 2.80 -9.96
C LEU A 41 -7.80 3.10 -8.53
N TYR A 42 -8.73 3.58 -7.73
CA TYR A 42 -8.49 4.10 -6.40
C TYR A 42 -9.21 3.26 -5.36
N LEU A 43 -8.51 3.01 -4.25
CA LEU A 43 -9.06 2.36 -3.08
C LEU A 43 -10.28 3.15 -2.60
N THR A 44 -11.44 2.50 -2.58
CA THR A 44 -12.74 3.14 -2.34
C THR A 44 -13.49 2.35 -1.28
N SER A 45 -14.11 3.08 -0.34
CA SER A 45 -15.23 2.55 0.42
C SER A 45 -16.51 3.21 -0.10
N LEU A 46 -17.47 2.43 -0.61
CA LEU A 46 -18.73 2.94 -1.14
C LEU A 46 -19.76 3.23 -0.05
N TYR A 47 -19.82 2.40 0.98
CA TYR A 47 -20.92 2.42 1.96
C TYR A 47 -20.47 2.48 3.42
N GLY A 48 -19.16 2.38 3.69
CA GLY A 48 -18.59 2.48 5.03
C GLY A 48 -18.61 1.15 5.78
N ASP A 49 -19.19 1.14 6.97
CA ASP A 49 -19.08 0.03 7.92
C ASP A 49 -19.58 -1.31 7.32
N TYR A 50 -18.80 -2.37 7.52
CA TYR A 50 -19.00 -3.73 6.98
C TYR A 50 -18.90 -3.87 5.46
N GLU A 51 -18.42 -2.85 4.75
CA GLU A 51 -18.29 -2.91 3.30
C GLU A 51 -16.92 -3.45 2.87
N GLU A 52 -16.93 -4.27 1.82
CA GLU A 52 -15.73 -4.71 1.11
C GLU A 52 -15.05 -3.53 0.40
N ILE A 53 -13.73 -3.43 0.54
CA ILE A 53 -12.98 -2.35 -0.10
C ILE A 53 -12.80 -2.64 -1.60
N GLN A 54 -13.06 -1.63 -2.44
CA GLN A 54 -13.05 -1.75 -3.90
C GLN A 54 -11.97 -0.87 -4.53
N MET A 55 -11.66 -1.14 -5.80
CA MET A 55 -10.85 -0.27 -6.66
C MET A 55 -11.72 0.32 -7.76
N LEU A 56 -11.96 1.63 -7.70
CA LEU A 56 -12.86 2.32 -8.64
C LEU A 56 -12.18 3.54 -9.27
N PRO A 57 -12.58 3.96 -10.48
CA PRO A 57 -12.10 5.21 -11.07
C PRO A 57 -12.36 6.44 -10.18
N LEU A 58 -11.52 7.49 -10.32
CA LEU A 58 -11.58 8.70 -9.46
C LEU A 58 -12.90 9.48 -9.57
N ARG A 59 -13.59 9.35 -10.70
CA ARG A 59 -14.80 10.12 -11.04
C ARG A 59 -15.93 9.22 -11.53
N SER A 60 -16.04 8.04 -10.94
CA SER A 60 -17.22 7.19 -11.13
C SER A 60 -18.48 7.95 -10.72
N ALA A 61 -19.58 7.77 -11.46
CA ALA A 61 -20.81 8.55 -11.29
C ALA A 61 -21.37 8.51 -9.85
N ASP A 62 -21.15 7.40 -9.14
CA ASP A 62 -21.68 7.13 -7.80
C ASP A 62 -20.61 7.22 -6.70
N VAL A 63 -19.43 7.80 -7.00
CA VAL A 63 -18.31 7.90 -6.05
C VAL A 63 -17.88 9.35 -5.86
N THR A 64 -17.86 9.78 -4.61
CA THR A 64 -17.33 11.07 -4.15
C THR A 64 -15.84 10.98 -3.86
N LEU A 65 -15.13 12.11 -3.99
CA LEU A 65 -13.69 12.15 -3.71
C LEU A 65 -13.33 11.79 -2.26
N GLU A 66 -14.24 12.02 -1.30
CA GLU A 66 -14.05 11.67 0.11
C GLU A 66 -14.12 10.16 0.36
N GLN A 67 -14.89 9.41 -0.43
CA GLN A 67 -14.98 7.95 -0.36
C GLN A 67 -13.67 7.27 -0.77
N GLN A 68 -12.83 7.98 -1.53
CA GLN A 68 -11.51 7.56 -2.00
C GLN A 68 -10.36 8.23 -1.25
N LEU A 69 -10.67 9.05 -0.25
CA LEU A 69 -9.69 9.74 0.57
C LEU A 69 -9.45 8.94 1.85
N TRP A 70 -8.18 8.61 2.08
CA TRP A 70 -7.75 7.84 3.23
C TRP A 70 -6.77 8.65 4.07
N TYR A 71 -7.02 8.74 5.37
CA TYR A 71 -6.02 9.15 6.32
C TYR A 71 -5.12 7.94 6.62
N MET A 72 -3.86 8.02 6.22
CA MET A 72 -2.84 7.05 6.57
C MET A 72 -2.16 7.50 7.86
N ASN A 73 -2.13 6.63 8.86
CA ASN A 73 -1.43 6.87 10.11
C ASN A 73 -0.23 5.93 10.22
N LEU A 74 0.99 6.47 10.31
CA LEU A 74 2.17 5.69 10.66
C LEU A 74 2.10 5.25 12.12
N VAL A 75 2.20 3.94 12.33
CA VAL A 75 2.29 3.28 13.64
C VAL A 75 3.73 2.90 13.96
N ASP A 76 4.53 2.59 12.94
CA ASP A 76 5.97 2.31 13.02
C ASP A 76 6.64 2.71 11.68
N VAL A 77 7.95 2.51 11.53
CA VAL A 77 8.76 2.91 10.36
C VAL A 77 8.10 2.51 9.04
N ASN A 78 7.55 1.29 8.96
CA ASN A 78 6.87 0.78 7.77
C ASN A 78 5.43 0.33 8.04
N ALA A 79 4.93 0.50 9.26
CA ALA A 79 3.63 -0.02 9.67
C ALA A 79 2.59 1.11 9.68
N VAL A 80 1.46 0.91 9.01
CA VAL A 80 0.40 1.92 8.86
C VAL A 80 -0.98 1.37 9.20
N THR A 81 -1.89 2.26 9.58
CA THR A 81 -3.34 2.03 9.52
C THR A 81 -3.95 2.97 8.48
N LEU A 82 -5.08 2.55 7.91
CA LEU A 82 -5.77 3.28 6.84
C LEU A 82 -7.21 3.56 7.27
N LYS A 83 -7.58 4.83 7.36
CA LYS A 83 -8.91 5.28 7.77
C LYS A 83 -9.60 6.05 6.66
N ASN A 84 -10.81 5.63 6.28
CA ASN A 84 -11.60 6.32 5.29
C ASN A 84 -12.11 7.66 5.86
N VAL A 85 -11.94 8.75 5.12
CA VAL A 85 -12.34 10.09 5.59
C VAL A 85 -13.86 10.26 5.58
N LYS A 86 -14.58 9.75 4.58
CA LYS A 86 -16.03 9.90 4.47
C LYS A 86 -16.79 9.22 5.60
N TYR A 87 -16.43 7.97 5.88
CA TYR A 87 -17.19 7.11 6.77
C TYR A 87 -16.57 6.90 8.15
N ASN A 88 -15.35 7.40 8.36
CA ASN A 88 -14.64 7.27 9.64
C ASN A 88 -14.40 5.81 10.08
N CYS A 89 -14.41 4.86 9.13
CA CYS A 89 -14.07 3.45 9.31
C CYS A 89 -12.62 3.16 8.89
N GLU A 90 -12.02 2.08 9.39
CA GLU A 90 -10.66 1.69 9.03
C GLU A 90 -10.62 0.38 8.26
N VAL A 91 -9.59 0.22 7.44
CA VAL A 91 -9.36 -1.02 6.70
C VAL A 91 -8.96 -2.10 7.70
N VAL A 92 -9.72 -3.19 7.70
CA VAL A 92 -9.43 -4.38 8.49
C VAL A 92 -9.22 -5.58 7.59
N ARG A 93 -8.49 -6.58 8.10
CA ARG A 93 -8.53 -7.93 7.52
C ARG A 93 -9.96 -8.47 7.67
N GLY A 94 -10.64 -8.77 6.56
CA GLY A 94 -11.92 -9.49 6.60
C GLY A 94 -11.78 -10.89 7.22
N SER A 95 -12.90 -11.47 7.66
CA SER A 95 -12.84 -12.72 8.43
C SER A 95 -12.33 -13.91 7.59
N ASN A 96 -11.54 -14.77 8.23
CA ASN A 96 -11.04 -16.04 7.69
C ASN A 96 -12.12 -17.11 7.45
N ALA A 97 -13.33 -16.95 8.01
CA ALA A 97 -14.36 -17.98 8.01
C ALA A 97 -14.97 -18.27 6.62
N PHE A 98 -14.82 -17.35 5.67
CA PHE A 98 -15.50 -17.43 4.37
C PHE A 98 -14.58 -17.64 3.17
N GLN A 99 -13.29 -17.99 3.36
CA GLN A 99 -12.28 -18.07 2.28
C GLN A 99 -12.02 -16.75 1.53
N ASN A 100 -12.89 -15.75 1.69
CA ASN A 100 -12.77 -14.44 1.12
C ASN A 100 -11.85 -13.61 2.00
N LEU A 101 -10.57 -13.62 1.65
CA LEU A 101 -9.51 -12.75 2.16
C LEU A 101 -9.73 -11.31 1.69
N VAL A 102 -10.94 -10.77 1.81
CA VAL A 102 -11.34 -9.45 1.31
C VAL A 102 -11.24 -8.43 2.46
N PRO A 103 -10.50 -7.32 2.32
CA PRO A 103 -10.50 -6.25 3.32
C PRO A 103 -11.89 -5.62 3.45
N LEU A 104 -12.26 -5.29 4.69
CA LEU A 104 -13.49 -4.57 5.00
C LEU A 104 -13.18 -3.19 5.57
N CYS A 105 -14.11 -2.24 5.46
CA CYS A 105 -14.09 -1.04 6.28
C CYS A 105 -14.91 -1.28 7.56
N LEU A 106 -14.30 -1.17 8.74
CA LEU A 106 -15.01 -1.32 10.02
C LEU A 106 -14.79 -0.14 10.96
N ASN A 107 -15.85 0.27 11.64
CA ASN A 107 -15.79 1.29 12.69
C ASN A 107 -15.28 0.70 14.01
N GLY A 108 -14.32 1.36 14.66
CA GLY A 108 -13.79 0.96 15.96
C GLY A 108 -12.86 -0.27 15.93
N HIS A 109 -12.54 -0.77 14.74
CA HIS A 109 -11.57 -1.83 14.51
C HIS A 109 -10.48 -1.33 13.56
N SER A 110 -9.26 -1.83 13.71
CA SER A 110 -8.12 -1.45 12.88
C SER A 110 -7.26 -2.66 12.57
N SER A 111 -6.67 -2.70 11.37
CA SER A 111 -5.57 -3.61 11.05
C SER A 111 -4.33 -2.80 10.68
N THR A 112 -3.17 -3.32 11.09
CA THR A 112 -1.89 -2.75 10.73
C THR A 112 -1.36 -3.42 9.45
N PHE A 113 -0.77 -2.61 8.58
CA PHE A 113 -0.20 -3.03 7.31
C PHE A 113 1.25 -2.58 7.21
N ASN A 114 2.13 -3.47 6.78
CA ASN A 114 3.49 -3.14 6.40
C ASN A 114 3.54 -2.68 4.95
N LEU A 115 4.20 -1.55 4.72
CA LEU A 115 4.49 -1.04 3.39
C LEU A 115 5.91 -1.44 2.97
N THR A 116 6.02 -2.09 1.82
CA THR A 116 7.32 -2.45 1.24
C THR A 116 7.53 -1.67 -0.05
N LEU A 117 8.54 -0.79 -0.09
CA LEU A 117 8.89 -0.03 -1.29
C LEU A 117 9.45 -0.95 -2.39
N ILE A 118 8.86 -0.89 -3.58
CA ILE A 118 9.23 -1.69 -4.75
C ILE A 118 10.02 -0.85 -5.77
N GLN A 119 9.61 0.40 -5.93
CA GLN A 119 10.17 1.33 -6.91
C GLN A 119 10.14 2.74 -6.31
N GLU A 120 11.24 3.49 -6.40
CA GLU A 120 11.33 4.82 -5.78
C GLU A 120 10.58 5.90 -6.57
N LYS A 121 10.57 5.80 -7.91
CA LYS A 121 10.02 6.83 -8.81
C LYS A 121 9.19 6.22 -9.95
N PRO A 122 7.85 6.38 -9.97
CA PRO A 122 7.03 6.82 -8.82
C PRO A 122 7.23 5.89 -7.61
N SER A 123 6.92 6.36 -6.40
CA SER A 123 7.00 5.52 -5.20
C SER A 123 5.87 4.48 -5.22
N VAL A 124 6.23 3.22 -5.47
CA VAL A 124 5.30 2.08 -5.56
C VAL A 124 5.54 1.13 -4.40
N TYR A 125 4.46 0.69 -3.76
CA TYR A 125 4.48 -0.10 -2.54
C TYR A 125 3.70 -1.40 -2.70
N HIS A 126 4.16 -2.45 -2.03
CA HIS A 126 3.28 -3.54 -1.59
C HIS A 126 2.64 -3.15 -0.26
N ILE A 127 1.41 -3.59 -0.04
CA ILE A 127 0.68 -3.42 1.22
C ILE A 127 0.46 -4.82 1.79
N ASP A 128 1.18 -5.16 2.86
CA ASP A 128 1.16 -6.49 3.47
C ASP A 128 0.49 -6.41 4.84
N TRP A 129 -0.54 -7.21 5.10
CA TRP A 129 -1.17 -7.30 6.42
C TRP A 129 -0.19 -7.89 7.46
N THR A 130 -0.10 -7.25 8.62
CA THR A 130 0.73 -7.75 9.73
C THR A 130 -0.07 -8.72 10.59
N GLY A 131 0.31 -9.99 10.59
CA GLY A 131 -0.28 -11.02 11.48
C GLY A 131 0.42 -12.37 11.31
N GLU A 132 -0.14 -13.41 11.94
CA GLU A 132 0.48 -14.76 11.98
C GLU A 132 0.67 -15.37 10.58
N GLU A 133 -0.18 -14.99 9.61
CA GLU A 133 -0.05 -15.39 8.21
C GLU A 133 -0.05 -14.15 7.31
N PRO A 134 1.10 -13.46 7.12
CA PRO A 134 1.16 -12.24 6.34
C PRO A 134 0.58 -12.45 4.94
N ARG A 135 -0.30 -11.54 4.52
CA ARG A 135 -0.94 -11.56 3.21
C ARG A 135 -0.76 -10.23 2.50
N ARG A 136 -0.57 -10.27 1.19
CA ARG A 136 -0.39 -9.10 0.35
C ARG A 136 -1.72 -8.64 -0.23
N MET A 137 -1.99 -7.35 -0.15
CA MET A 137 -3.12 -6.73 -0.83
C MET A 137 -2.98 -6.90 -2.35
N HIS A 138 -4.08 -7.25 -3.00
CA HIS A 138 -4.13 -7.67 -4.38
C HIS A 138 -5.45 -7.19 -5.02
N TYR A 139 -5.38 -6.70 -6.25
CA TYR A 139 -6.54 -6.29 -7.04
C TYR A 139 -6.44 -6.83 -8.47
N ASP A 140 -7.35 -7.73 -8.83
CA ASP A 140 -7.44 -8.33 -10.16
C ASP A 140 -8.74 -7.90 -10.86
N GLU A 141 -8.58 -7.00 -11.83
CA GLU A 141 -9.68 -6.44 -12.62
C GLU A 141 -10.48 -7.48 -13.41
N LEU A 142 -9.91 -8.67 -13.68
CA LEU A 142 -10.58 -9.72 -14.44
C LEU A 142 -11.59 -10.51 -13.60
N THR A 143 -11.43 -10.50 -12.27
CA THR A 143 -12.20 -11.36 -11.37
C THR A 143 -13.17 -10.58 -10.49
N SER A 144 -12.81 -9.38 -10.03
CA SER A 144 -13.68 -8.59 -9.14
C SER A 144 -13.24 -7.12 -9.07
N PRO A 145 -14.18 -6.17 -8.86
CA PRO A 145 -13.81 -4.80 -8.45
C PRO A 145 -13.22 -4.75 -7.03
N ASN A 146 -13.33 -5.83 -6.25
CA ASN A 146 -12.94 -5.85 -4.85
C ASN A 146 -11.45 -6.15 -4.69
N VAL A 147 -10.85 -5.53 -3.68
CA VAL A 147 -9.51 -5.89 -3.24
C VAL A 147 -9.56 -7.24 -2.52
N THR A 148 -8.46 -7.99 -2.57
CA THR A 148 -8.28 -9.26 -1.89
C THR A 148 -6.90 -9.28 -1.22
N PHE A 149 -6.67 -10.27 -0.36
CA PHE A 149 -5.36 -10.57 0.21
C PHE A 149 -4.90 -11.96 -0.26
N THR A 150 -3.68 -12.07 -0.76
CA THR A 150 -3.08 -13.32 -1.27
C THR A 150 -1.77 -13.63 -0.55
N TYR A 151 -1.21 -14.84 -0.72
CA TYR A 151 0.11 -15.16 -0.15
C TYR A 151 1.19 -14.34 -0.86
N GLY A 152 2.08 -13.68 -0.10
CA GLY A 152 3.12 -12.81 -0.64
C GLY A 152 4.28 -13.54 -1.34
N GLU A 153 4.38 -14.86 -1.21
CA GLU A 153 5.45 -15.72 -1.73
C GLU A 153 5.10 -16.48 -3.01
N ASP A 154 3.95 -16.23 -3.64
CA ASP A 154 3.61 -16.91 -4.89
C ASP A 154 4.70 -16.61 -5.95
N PRO A 155 5.49 -17.61 -6.39
CA PRO A 155 6.68 -17.42 -7.22
C PRO A 155 6.33 -17.11 -8.68
N THR A 156 5.06 -16.84 -8.99
CA THR A 156 4.61 -16.47 -10.32
C THR A 156 5.15 -15.09 -10.68
N PRO A 157 6.10 -14.99 -11.64
CA PRO A 157 6.46 -13.70 -12.19
C PRO A 157 5.23 -13.17 -12.93
N PHE A 158 4.88 -11.90 -12.76
CA PHE A 158 3.69 -11.20 -13.29
C PHE A 158 2.48 -11.17 -12.37
N ILE A 159 2.49 -10.26 -11.40
CA ILE A 159 1.25 -9.75 -10.82
C ILE A 159 1.37 -8.23 -10.67
N PRO A 160 1.06 -7.41 -11.69
CA PRO A 160 0.92 -5.96 -11.50
C PRO A 160 -0.11 -5.64 -10.41
N TYR A 161 -1.07 -6.53 -10.19
CA TYR A 161 -2.21 -6.45 -9.26
C TYR A 161 -1.86 -6.25 -7.77
N THR A 162 -0.60 -6.33 -7.36
CA THR A 162 -0.18 -6.11 -5.95
C THR A 162 0.49 -4.76 -5.70
N LYS A 163 0.67 -3.95 -6.76
CA LYS A 163 1.42 -2.70 -6.71
C LYS A 163 0.47 -1.51 -6.50
N PHE A 164 0.75 -0.73 -5.46
CA PHE A 164 -0.04 0.45 -5.10
C PHE A 164 0.83 1.71 -5.03
N ILE A 165 0.24 2.83 -5.39
CA ILE A 165 0.86 4.16 -5.32
C ILE A 165 0.07 4.98 -4.30
N PHE A 166 0.79 5.69 -3.43
CA PHE A 166 0.22 6.61 -2.46
C PHE A 166 0.36 8.03 -2.99
N GLU A 167 -0.75 8.64 -3.41
CA GLU A 167 -0.81 10.01 -3.91
C GLU A 167 -1.20 10.93 -2.76
N ARG A 168 -0.24 11.71 -2.24
CA ARG A 168 -0.47 12.70 -1.17
C ARG A 168 -1.52 13.71 -1.65
N VAL A 169 -2.55 13.94 -0.83
CA VAL A 169 -3.51 15.02 -1.02
C VAL A 169 -3.15 16.12 -0.03
N THR A 170 -2.40 17.10 -0.49
CA THR A 170 -2.22 18.37 0.22
C THR A 170 -3.46 19.22 -0.08
N GLU A 171 -4.16 19.70 0.95
CA GLU A 171 -5.37 20.53 0.77
C GLU A 171 -5.14 21.62 -0.29
N GLU A 172 -5.90 21.53 -1.39
CA GLU A 172 -6.35 22.64 -2.24
C GLU A 172 -7.37 22.09 -3.26
N ALA A 173 -8.64 22.06 -2.83
CA ALA A 173 -9.85 22.25 -3.65
C ALA A 173 -11.08 22.32 -2.74
#